data_AF-A0A9X0B9D2-F1
#
_entry.id   AF-A0A9X0B9D2-F1
#
_cell.length_a   1.000
_cell.length_b   1.000
_cell.length_c   1.000
_cell.angle_alpha   90.00
_cell.angle_beta   90.00
_cell.angle_gamma   90.00
#
_symmetry.space_group_name_H-M   'P 1'
#
loop_
_entity.id
_entity.type
_entity.pdbx_description
1 polymer ?
#
loop_
_entity_poly.entity_id
_entity_poly.type
_entity_poly.pdbx_seq_one_letter_code
_entity_poly.pdbx_strand_id
1 'polypeptide(L)'
;MGPPKVPVIIGIGEVKNSSRQKEDAIEPLDLMLNAINISAHDASSSFPEKLIACVDSVGVVASSTWRYKDLPGLVSEKLGIRPSHRAYSALAGSSSVELIDNTARLVAKGEAEVGIIVGGEAMASLKTYIKTHSYPPPWTAPDPETNEIYYANDTDALTGIGKIHKVGVPMHVYPMYENGRRAHKGQRPIENFRESASLYGRYAKVASEHPTSWHFGRGTETAETIGTISKRNRMICFPFWNRSNFSSSAAIAFALDECLNSSGLCKEDIDMFDFYSCFPVVPKLACDHLGIPCDNPRKPITLLGGLTSFGGAGANYSMHVRAEFLESVTNIEAVTDIEIRLQAVVEMTRRLRKLQNCHEASNGLVLANGGGTNYGKCNMPLYTS
;
A
#
# COMPACT_ATOMS: atom_id res chain seq x y z
N MET A 1 4.46 10.95 35.67
CA MET A 1 3.78 10.23 34.58
C MET A 1 3.88 8.76 34.90
N GLY A 2 2.79 8.00 34.79
CA GLY A 2 2.86 6.54 34.89
C GLY A 2 3.68 5.94 33.74
N PRO A 3 4.01 4.65 33.78
CA PRO A 3 4.66 3.98 32.65
C PRO A 3 3.80 4.16 31.39
N PRO A 4 4.43 4.32 30.20
CA PRO A 4 3.69 4.44 28.95
C PRO A 4 2.81 3.19 28.76
N LYS A 5 1.57 3.39 28.26
CA LYS A 5 0.70 2.26 27.93
C LYS A 5 1.31 1.50 26.74
N VAL A 6 1.10 0.19 26.68
CA VAL A 6 1.56 -0.62 25.55
C VAL A 6 0.42 -0.70 24.52
N PRO A 7 0.60 -0.13 23.32
CA PRO A 7 -0.40 -0.25 22.25
C PRO A 7 -0.44 -1.69 21.73
N VAL A 8 -1.64 -2.22 21.52
CA VAL A 8 -1.87 -3.59 21.03
C VAL A 8 -2.96 -3.61 19.95
N ILE A 9 -2.76 -4.42 18.90
CA ILE A 9 -3.78 -4.65 17.89
C ILE A 9 -4.73 -5.73 18.40
N ILE A 10 -5.94 -5.32 18.79
CA ILE A 10 -6.96 -6.22 19.34
C ILE A 10 -7.89 -6.80 18.28
N GLY A 11 -8.11 -6.12 17.15
CA GLY A 11 -9.01 -6.58 16.09
C GLY A 11 -8.48 -6.29 14.69
N ILE A 12 -8.74 -7.21 13.76
CA ILE A 12 -8.39 -7.07 12.34
C ILE A 12 -9.59 -7.42 11.44
N GLY A 13 -9.76 -6.70 10.33
CA GLY A 13 -10.86 -6.93 9.39
C GLY A 13 -10.50 -6.57 7.96
N GLU A 14 -10.95 -7.40 7.01
CA GLU A 14 -10.78 -7.18 5.57
C GLU A 14 -12.08 -7.52 4.84
N VAL A 15 -12.40 -6.74 3.80
CA VAL A 15 -13.57 -6.95 2.95
C VAL A 15 -13.14 -6.83 1.49
N LYS A 16 -13.63 -7.73 0.64
CA LYS A 16 -13.50 -7.66 -0.81
C LYS A 16 -14.88 -7.76 -1.45
N ASN A 17 -15.23 -6.78 -2.26
CA ASN A 17 -16.31 -6.94 -3.23
C ASN A 17 -15.73 -7.34 -4.59
N SER A 18 -15.89 -8.61 -4.96
CA SER A 18 -15.39 -9.13 -6.24
C SER A 18 -16.34 -8.94 -7.41
N SER A 19 -17.57 -8.49 -7.16
CA SER A 19 -18.55 -8.31 -8.22
C SER A 19 -18.19 -7.14 -9.12
N ARG A 20 -18.57 -7.26 -10.39
CA ARG A 20 -18.47 -6.20 -11.40
C ARG A 20 -19.85 -5.79 -11.91
N GLN A 21 -20.91 -6.38 -11.37
CA GLN A 21 -22.28 -6.03 -11.71
C GLN A 21 -22.63 -4.67 -11.09
N LYS A 22 -23.54 -3.95 -11.74
CA LYS A 22 -23.93 -2.60 -11.32
C LYS A 22 -24.72 -2.64 -10.02
N GLU A 23 -25.49 -3.69 -9.83
CA GLU A 23 -26.39 -3.93 -8.70
C GLU A 23 -25.62 -4.24 -7.41
N ASP A 24 -24.41 -4.80 -7.55
CA ASP A 24 -23.53 -5.15 -6.43
C ASP A 24 -22.52 -4.04 -6.13
N ALA A 25 -22.65 -2.88 -6.76
CA ALA A 25 -21.69 -1.80 -6.60
C ALA A 25 -21.74 -1.20 -5.18
N ILE A 26 -20.57 -1.01 -4.58
CA ILE A 26 -20.46 -0.60 -3.17
C ILE A 26 -19.60 0.65 -3.03
N GLU A 27 -19.94 1.53 -2.10
CA GLU A 27 -19.17 2.74 -1.79
C GLU A 27 -17.89 2.40 -1.02
N PRO A 28 -16.76 3.13 -1.20
CA PRO A 28 -15.59 2.97 -0.34
C PRO A 28 -15.91 3.11 1.16
N LEU A 29 -16.76 4.06 1.54
CA LEU A 29 -17.22 4.23 2.92
C LEU A 29 -17.90 2.95 3.46
N ASP A 30 -18.78 2.33 2.68
CA ASP A 30 -19.46 1.09 3.11
C ASP A 30 -18.48 -0.08 3.26
N LEU A 31 -17.48 -0.19 2.38
CA LEU A 31 -16.39 -1.17 2.54
C LEU A 31 -15.63 -0.95 3.85
N MET A 32 -15.34 0.31 4.20
CA MET A 32 -14.67 0.66 5.45
C MET A 32 -15.52 0.29 6.67
N LEU A 33 -16.81 0.63 6.67
CA LEU A 33 -17.73 0.30 7.77
C LEU A 33 -17.87 -1.22 7.95
N ASN A 34 -17.95 -1.98 6.85
CA ASN A 34 -17.99 -3.44 6.91
C ASN A 34 -16.68 -4.02 7.48
N ALA A 35 -15.51 -3.49 7.10
CA ALA A 35 -14.23 -3.92 7.64
C ALA A 35 -14.09 -3.60 9.14
N ILE A 36 -14.59 -2.44 9.58
CA ILE A 36 -14.63 -2.05 11.00
C ILE A 36 -15.47 -3.04 11.81
N ASN A 37 -16.67 -3.37 11.33
CA ASN A 37 -17.54 -4.35 12.00
C ASN A 37 -16.85 -5.72 12.14
N ILE A 38 -16.20 -6.21 11.08
CA ILE A 38 -15.41 -7.46 11.14
C ILE A 38 -14.29 -7.35 12.18
N SER A 39 -13.56 -6.23 12.20
CA SER A 39 -12.47 -6.02 13.16
C SER A 39 -12.97 -5.95 14.61
N ALA A 40 -14.14 -5.37 14.85
CA ALA A 40 -14.74 -5.30 16.17
C ALA A 40 -15.19 -6.69 16.67
N HIS A 41 -15.77 -7.51 15.79
CA HIS A 41 -16.10 -8.90 16.10
C HIS A 41 -14.87 -9.78 16.35
N ASP A 42 -13.78 -9.55 15.61
CA ASP A 42 -12.49 -10.23 15.83
C ASP A 42 -11.87 -9.84 17.19
N ALA A 43 -11.99 -8.57 17.60
CA ALA A 43 -11.53 -8.11 18.91
C ALA A 43 -12.40 -8.59 20.08
N SER A 44 -13.72 -8.61 19.90
CA SER A 44 -14.68 -8.97 20.93
C SER A 44 -15.90 -9.63 20.30
N SER A 45 -15.94 -10.96 20.38
CA SER A 45 -17.10 -11.73 19.88
C SER A 45 -18.38 -11.49 20.70
N SER A 46 -18.24 -11.08 21.95
CA SER A 46 -19.36 -10.92 22.88
C SER A 46 -19.95 -9.51 22.90
N PHE A 47 -19.15 -8.47 22.64
CA PHE A 47 -19.59 -7.07 22.75
C PHE A 47 -18.91 -6.13 21.73
N PRO A 48 -19.02 -6.41 20.42
CA PRO A 48 -18.38 -5.59 19.38
C PRO A 48 -18.95 -4.16 19.33
N GLU A 49 -20.25 -3.97 19.57
CA GLU A 49 -20.89 -2.66 19.55
C GLU A 49 -20.43 -1.78 20.74
N LYS A 50 -20.22 -2.40 21.91
CA LYS A 50 -19.65 -1.69 23.06
C LYS A 50 -18.22 -1.26 22.79
N LEU A 51 -17.43 -2.10 22.12
CA LEU A 51 -16.06 -1.74 21.74
C LEU A 51 -16.05 -0.56 20.76
N ILE A 52 -16.92 -0.57 19.75
CA ILE A 52 -17.08 0.56 18.81
C ILE A 52 -17.47 1.83 19.57
N ALA A 53 -18.41 1.74 20.53
CA ALA A 53 -18.82 2.90 21.32
C ALA A 53 -17.69 3.51 22.18
N CYS A 54 -16.63 2.76 22.48
CA CYS A 54 -15.46 3.21 23.23
C CYS A 54 -14.37 3.85 22.34
N VAL A 55 -14.53 3.87 21.02
CA VAL A 55 -13.53 4.42 20.09
C VAL A 55 -13.37 5.93 20.29
N ASP A 56 -12.15 6.36 20.61
CA ASP A 56 -11.79 7.75 20.86
C ASP A 56 -10.76 8.31 19.86
N SER A 57 -10.24 7.48 18.96
CA SER A 57 -9.39 7.88 17.83
C SER A 57 -9.81 7.21 16.52
N VAL A 58 -9.97 7.99 15.45
CA VAL A 58 -10.31 7.49 14.11
C VAL A 58 -9.30 8.02 13.08
N GLY A 59 -8.52 7.12 12.50
CA GLY A 59 -7.63 7.37 11.37
C GLY A 59 -8.20 6.78 10.09
N VAL A 60 -8.39 7.60 9.05
CA VAL A 60 -8.86 7.13 7.75
C VAL A 60 -7.82 7.39 6.67
N VAL A 61 -7.51 6.34 5.90
CA VAL A 61 -6.71 6.44 4.68
C VAL A 61 -7.57 7.04 3.57
N ALA A 62 -7.07 8.09 2.92
CA ALA A 62 -7.74 8.70 1.76
C ALA A 62 -8.07 7.66 0.68
N SER A 63 -9.29 7.74 0.15
CA SER A 63 -9.71 6.94 -1.00
C SER A 63 -9.30 7.65 -2.29
N SER A 64 -8.70 6.90 -3.20
CA SER A 64 -8.43 7.31 -4.58
C SER A 64 -9.65 7.12 -5.50
N THR A 65 -10.57 6.23 -5.13
CA THR A 65 -11.79 5.95 -5.91
C THR A 65 -12.86 7.04 -5.76
N TRP A 66 -13.08 7.56 -4.55
CA TRP A 66 -14.19 8.47 -4.28
C TRP A 66 -13.78 9.65 -3.42
N ARG A 67 -14.36 10.82 -3.73
CA ARG A 67 -14.01 12.08 -3.10
C ARG A 67 -14.91 12.34 -1.90
N TYR A 68 -14.29 12.62 -0.76
CA TYR A 68 -14.98 12.91 0.49
C TYR A 68 -14.45 14.20 1.09
N LYS A 69 -15.36 15.06 1.55
CA LYS A 69 -15.03 16.30 2.26
C LYS A 69 -14.43 16.03 3.64
N ASP A 70 -15.10 15.17 4.43
CA ASP A 70 -14.68 14.75 5.77
C ASP A 70 -14.97 13.26 5.95
N LEU A 71 -14.12 12.40 5.39
CA LEU A 71 -14.30 10.96 5.49
C LEU A 71 -14.20 10.44 6.94
N PRO A 72 -13.24 10.87 7.79
CA PRO A 72 -13.25 10.50 9.21
C PRO A 72 -14.52 10.93 9.94
N GLY A 73 -15.06 12.12 9.62
CA GLY A 73 -16.35 12.59 10.14
C GLY A 73 -17.50 11.69 9.74
N LEU A 74 -17.60 11.32 8.46
CA LEU A 74 -18.63 10.39 7.96
C LEU A 74 -18.53 9.01 8.61
N VAL A 75 -17.31 8.46 8.75
CA VAL A 75 -17.09 7.20 9.47
C VAL A 75 -17.57 7.33 10.92
N SER A 76 -17.22 8.43 11.60
CA SER A 76 -17.62 8.66 13.00
C SER A 76 -19.14 8.78 13.15
N GLU A 77 -19.80 9.51 12.24
CA GLU A 77 -21.25 9.69 12.20
C GLU A 77 -21.97 8.36 12.00
N LYS A 78 -21.53 7.56 11.00
CA LYS A 78 -22.12 6.26 10.67
C LYS A 78 -21.96 5.22 11.77
N LEU A 79 -20.88 5.32 12.56
CA LEU A 79 -20.65 4.48 13.75
C LEU A 79 -21.35 5.02 15.01
N GLY A 80 -21.90 6.23 14.99
CA GLY A 80 -22.53 6.87 16.15
C GLY A 80 -21.56 7.29 17.25
N ILE A 81 -20.29 7.55 16.90
CA ILE A 81 -19.21 7.89 17.84
C ILE A 81 -18.75 9.34 17.71
N ARG A 82 -18.08 9.85 18.75
CA ARG A 82 -17.50 11.19 18.80
C ARG A 82 -16.05 11.11 19.27
N PRO A 83 -15.11 10.70 18.40
CA PRO A 83 -13.72 10.53 18.78
C PRO A 83 -13.06 11.87 19.11
N SER A 84 -12.21 11.88 20.14
CA SER A 84 -11.38 13.03 20.51
C SER A 84 -10.31 13.32 19.46
N HIS A 85 -9.87 12.28 18.73
CA HIS A 85 -8.87 12.37 17.69
C HIS A 85 -9.40 11.89 16.34
N ARG A 86 -9.24 12.71 15.30
CA ARG A 86 -9.54 12.33 13.91
C ARG A 86 -8.32 12.64 13.04
N ALA A 87 -7.94 11.68 12.21
CA ALA A 87 -6.86 11.84 11.25
C ALA A 87 -7.35 11.43 9.86
N TYR A 88 -7.04 12.27 8.86
CA TYR A 88 -7.26 11.97 7.46
C TYR A 88 -5.92 12.02 6.74
N SER A 89 -5.49 10.91 6.14
CA SER A 89 -4.17 10.86 5.52
C SER A 89 -4.13 11.60 4.18
N ALA A 90 -2.93 11.99 3.76
CA ALA A 90 -2.68 12.21 2.34
C ALA A 90 -2.82 10.88 1.57
N LEU A 91 -2.97 10.95 0.25
CA LEU A 91 -3.02 9.77 -0.59
C LEU A 91 -1.60 9.30 -0.91
N ALA A 92 -1.08 8.37 -0.11
CA ALA A 92 0.26 7.81 -0.27
C ALA A 92 0.32 6.35 0.21
N GLY A 93 1.22 5.56 -0.39
CA GLY A 93 1.40 4.14 -0.04
C GLY A 93 1.89 3.89 1.40
N SER A 94 2.43 4.91 2.08
CA SER A 94 2.87 4.88 3.47
C SER A 94 1.78 5.27 4.48
N SER A 95 0.69 5.90 4.03
CA SER A 95 -0.30 6.55 4.90
C SER A 95 -0.92 5.62 5.94
N SER A 96 -1.16 4.36 5.59
CA SER A 96 -1.73 3.38 6.53
C SER A 96 -0.80 3.05 7.69
N VAL A 97 0.49 2.82 7.43
CA VAL A 97 1.49 2.54 8.48
C VAL A 97 1.74 3.78 9.34
N GLU A 98 1.75 4.96 8.72
CA GLU A 98 1.83 6.23 9.45
C GLU A 98 0.64 6.43 10.40
N LEU A 99 -0.59 6.17 9.96
CA LEU A 99 -1.79 6.26 10.81
C LEU A 99 -1.74 5.26 11.98
N ILE A 100 -1.25 4.03 11.73
CA ILE A 100 -1.07 3.02 12.79
C ILE A 100 -0.06 3.51 13.82
N ASP A 101 1.11 3.95 13.38
CA ASP A 101 2.16 4.46 14.25
C ASP A 101 1.70 5.68 15.06
N ASN A 102 1.05 6.65 14.41
CA ASN A 102 0.48 7.81 15.08
C ASN A 102 -0.55 7.42 16.14
N THR A 103 -1.44 6.46 15.83
CA THR A 103 -2.44 5.96 16.79
C THR A 103 -1.79 5.21 17.95
N ALA A 104 -0.76 4.40 17.67
CA ALA A 104 0.01 3.70 18.70
C ALA A 104 0.70 4.69 19.65
N ARG A 105 1.22 5.82 19.14
CA ARG A 105 1.78 6.90 19.96
C ARG A 105 0.72 7.58 20.84
N LEU A 106 -0.50 7.82 20.32
CA LEU A 106 -1.60 8.37 21.13
C LEU A 106 -1.94 7.44 22.29
N VAL A 107 -2.05 6.13 22.03
CA VAL A 107 -2.31 5.13 23.07
C VAL A 107 -1.18 5.08 24.09
N ALA A 108 0.07 5.06 23.64
CA ALA A 108 1.24 5.00 24.52
C ALA A 108 1.32 6.19 25.49
N LYS A 109 0.91 7.37 25.03
CA LYS A 109 0.82 8.60 25.84
C LYS A 109 -0.43 8.67 26.72
N GLY A 110 -1.39 7.76 26.53
CA GLY A 110 -2.69 7.79 27.20
C GLY A 110 -3.63 8.89 26.68
N GLU A 111 -3.37 9.43 25.49
CA GLU A 111 -4.22 10.41 24.80
C GLU A 111 -5.40 9.74 24.08
N ALA A 112 -5.28 8.45 23.77
CA ALA A 112 -6.35 7.59 23.27
C ALA A 112 -6.35 6.24 24.00
N GLU A 113 -7.50 5.58 24.08
CA GLU A 113 -7.66 4.24 24.62
C GLU A 113 -7.99 3.22 23.54
N VAL A 114 -8.85 3.58 22.57
CA VAL A 114 -9.27 2.69 21.48
C VAL A 114 -9.27 3.45 20.16
N GLY A 115 -8.33 3.08 19.29
CA GLY A 115 -8.20 3.66 17.95
C GLY A 115 -8.64 2.72 16.84
N ILE A 116 -9.30 3.27 15.81
CA ILE A 116 -9.57 2.58 14.53
C ILE A 116 -8.71 3.19 13.43
N ILE A 117 -8.05 2.34 12.65
CA ILE A 117 -7.42 2.71 11.38
C ILE A 117 -8.12 1.95 10.27
N VAL A 118 -8.64 2.67 9.27
CA VAL A 118 -9.41 2.08 8.18
C VAL A 118 -9.09 2.73 6.84
N GLY A 119 -9.30 2.00 5.76
CA GLY A 119 -9.37 2.55 4.41
C GLY A 119 -10.06 1.58 3.47
N GLY A 120 -10.40 2.04 2.28
CA GLY A 120 -11.21 1.27 1.33
C GLY A 120 -11.20 1.88 -0.06
N GLU A 121 -11.29 1.02 -1.07
CA GLU A 121 -11.30 1.39 -2.48
C GLU A 121 -12.36 0.58 -3.22
N ALA A 122 -13.12 1.21 -4.11
CA ALA A 122 -14.28 0.61 -4.78
C ALA A 122 -14.25 0.77 -6.29
N MET A 123 -13.07 0.76 -6.90
CA MET A 123 -12.95 1.17 -8.29
C MET A 123 -13.51 0.17 -9.31
N ALA A 124 -13.68 -1.10 -8.93
CA ALA A 124 -14.50 -2.03 -9.73
C ALA A 124 -15.95 -1.55 -9.84
N SER A 125 -16.53 -1.06 -8.75
CA SER A 125 -17.86 -0.48 -8.70
C SER A 125 -17.93 0.82 -9.51
N LEU A 126 -16.97 1.74 -9.32
CA LEU A 126 -16.91 3.00 -10.07
C LEU A 126 -16.82 2.78 -11.59
N LYS A 127 -15.97 1.85 -12.04
CA LYS A 127 -15.80 1.53 -13.47
C LYS A 127 -17.08 1.07 -14.14
N THR A 128 -17.96 0.36 -13.43
CA THR A 128 -19.25 -0.07 -13.97
C THR A 128 -20.17 1.13 -14.23
N TYR A 129 -20.20 2.12 -13.34
CA TYR A 129 -20.97 3.34 -13.52
C TYR A 129 -20.44 4.25 -14.63
N ILE A 130 -19.12 4.39 -14.73
CA ILE A 130 -18.46 5.13 -15.83
C ILE A 130 -18.88 4.56 -17.19
N LYS A 131 -18.80 3.24 -17.36
CA LYS A 131 -19.19 2.57 -18.61
C LYS A 131 -20.65 2.83 -19.00
N THR A 132 -21.54 2.88 -18.02
CA THR A 132 -22.97 3.11 -18.25
C THR A 132 -23.35 4.60 -18.23
N HIS A 133 -22.39 5.52 -18.22
CA HIS A 133 -22.60 6.98 -18.19
C HIS A 133 -23.62 7.40 -17.11
N SER A 134 -23.53 6.78 -15.94
CA SER A 134 -24.47 6.99 -14.83
C SER A 134 -23.72 7.28 -13.54
N TYR A 135 -24.40 7.90 -12.58
CA TYR A 135 -23.85 8.16 -11.26
C TYR A 135 -24.27 7.06 -10.27
N PRO A 136 -23.43 6.62 -9.32
CA PRO A 136 -23.83 5.68 -8.28
C PRO A 136 -24.85 6.28 -7.31
N PRO A 137 -26.03 5.64 -7.13
CA PRO A 137 -27.00 6.04 -6.11
C PRO A 137 -27.06 5.01 -4.95
N PRO A 138 -27.30 5.41 -3.69
CA PRO A 138 -27.23 6.74 -3.07
C PRO A 138 -25.89 6.93 -2.34
N TRP A 139 -24.77 6.90 -3.08
CA TRP A 139 -23.47 7.13 -2.46
C TRP A 139 -23.34 8.57 -1.97
N THR A 140 -22.45 8.79 -1.01
CA THR A 140 -22.14 10.13 -0.51
C THR A 140 -21.78 11.08 -1.66
N ALA A 141 -22.38 12.27 -1.67
CA ALA A 141 -22.08 13.27 -2.69
C ALA A 141 -20.58 13.63 -2.66
N PRO A 142 -19.91 13.69 -3.84
CA PRO A 142 -18.49 13.98 -3.90
C PRO A 142 -18.28 15.45 -3.53
N ASP A 143 -17.14 15.77 -2.91
CA ASP A 143 -16.81 17.15 -2.59
C ASP A 143 -16.52 17.95 -3.88
N PRO A 144 -17.34 18.98 -4.21
CA PRO A 144 -17.18 19.76 -5.43
C PRO A 144 -15.94 20.66 -5.41
N GLU A 145 -15.35 20.94 -4.25
CA GLU A 145 -14.17 21.80 -4.11
C GLU A 145 -12.85 21.00 -4.22
N THR A 146 -12.93 19.67 -4.13
CA THR A 146 -11.78 18.78 -4.37
C THR A 146 -11.67 18.45 -5.85
N ASN A 147 -10.94 19.29 -6.60
CA ASN A 147 -10.84 19.19 -8.05
C ASN A 147 -9.94 18.06 -8.58
N GLU A 148 -9.13 17.41 -7.74
CA GLU A 148 -8.13 16.46 -8.24
C GLU A 148 -8.37 15.05 -7.69
N ILE A 149 -8.85 14.16 -8.56
CA ILE A 149 -8.62 12.73 -8.38
C ILE A 149 -7.13 12.52 -8.59
N TYR A 150 -6.41 12.13 -7.54
CA TYR A 150 -4.98 11.94 -7.62
C TYR A 150 -4.63 10.88 -8.67
N TYR A 151 -3.89 11.30 -9.68
CA TYR A 151 -3.29 10.42 -10.66
C TYR A 151 -1.78 10.37 -10.41
N ALA A 152 -1.29 9.21 -9.93
CA ALA A 152 0.12 9.07 -9.56
C ALA A 152 1.06 9.34 -10.75
N ASN A 153 0.57 9.16 -11.99
CA ASN A 153 1.32 9.38 -13.21
C ASN A 153 0.98 10.69 -13.93
N ASP A 154 0.36 11.65 -13.23
CA ASP A 154 0.13 12.97 -13.80
C ASP A 154 1.42 13.78 -13.84
N THR A 155 1.94 14.01 -15.05
CA THR A 155 3.11 14.87 -15.22
C THR A 155 2.79 16.35 -15.08
N ASP A 156 1.52 16.76 -15.22
CA ASP A 156 1.10 18.16 -15.15
C ASP A 156 1.03 18.67 -13.71
N ALA A 157 0.80 17.76 -12.76
CA ALA A 157 0.92 17.96 -11.31
C ALA A 157 2.36 18.15 -10.81
N LEU A 158 3.38 17.88 -11.65
CA LEU A 158 4.78 18.08 -11.28
C LEU A 158 5.10 19.58 -11.13
N THR A 159 6.11 19.88 -10.30
CA THR A 159 6.67 21.23 -10.13
C THR A 159 8.17 21.25 -10.44
N GLY A 160 8.73 22.44 -10.65
CA GLY A 160 10.16 22.64 -10.91
C GLY A 160 10.67 21.91 -12.16
N ILE A 161 11.90 21.39 -12.07
CA ILE A 161 12.57 20.73 -13.21
C ILE A 161 11.83 19.49 -13.71
N GLY A 162 11.12 18.79 -12.83
CA GLY A 162 10.32 17.62 -13.19
C GLY A 162 9.17 17.96 -14.13
N LYS A 163 8.55 19.14 -13.96
CA LYS A 163 7.51 19.66 -14.85
C LYS A 163 8.07 19.98 -16.24
N ILE A 164 9.21 20.67 -16.27
CA ILE A 164 9.88 21.10 -17.52
C ILE A 164 10.15 19.88 -18.42
N HIS A 165 10.63 18.79 -17.82
CA HIS A 165 10.98 17.58 -18.57
C HIS A 165 9.87 16.52 -18.59
N LYS A 166 8.72 16.77 -17.96
CA LYS A 166 7.64 15.79 -17.76
C LYS A 166 8.12 14.47 -17.13
N VAL A 167 9.06 14.56 -16.19
CA VAL A 167 9.72 13.44 -15.52
C VAL A 167 9.66 13.65 -14.01
N GLY A 168 9.13 12.66 -13.26
CA GLY A 168 8.98 12.81 -11.80
C GLY A 168 7.95 11.86 -11.20
N VAL A 169 7.05 11.33 -12.03
CA VAL A 169 6.05 10.34 -11.60
C VAL A 169 6.65 8.94 -11.37
N PRO A 170 5.98 8.05 -10.62
CA PRO A 170 6.46 6.70 -10.30
C PRO A 170 6.98 5.91 -11.50
N MET A 171 6.27 5.91 -12.63
CA MET A 171 6.70 5.20 -13.84
C MET A 171 8.03 5.70 -14.42
N HIS A 172 8.45 6.92 -14.09
CA HIS A 172 9.75 7.45 -14.47
C HIS A 172 10.80 7.16 -13.40
N VAL A 173 10.47 7.38 -12.12
CA VAL A 173 11.43 7.34 -11.02
C VAL A 173 11.86 5.92 -10.64
N TYR A 174 10.94 4.96 -10.54
CA TYR A 174 11.30 3.60 -10.11
C TYR A 174 12.18 2.86 -11.12
N PRO A 175 11.95 2.95 -12.46
CA PRO A 175 12.87 2.38 -13.43
C PRO A 175 14.28 3.00 -13.38
N MET A 176 14.43 4.27 -12.97
CA MET A 176 15.76 4.85 -12.75
C MET A 176 16.50 4.17 -11.61
N TYR A 177 15.84 3.92 -10.48
CA TYR A 177 16.44 3.15 -9.38
C TYR A 177 16.81 1.73 -9.82
N GLU A 178 15.96 1.08 -10.60
CA GLU A 178 16.21 -0.29 -11.07
C GLU A 178 17.47 -0.33 -11.95
N ASN A 179 17.61 0.64 -12.86
CA ASN A 179 18.78 0.78 -13.70
C ASN A 179 20.04 1.17 -12.93
N GLY A 180 19.93 2.07 -11.94
CA GLY A 180 21.04 2.46 -11.08
C GLY A 180 21.58 1.27 -10.30
N ARG A 181 20.69 0.49 -9.69
CA ARG A 181 21.02 -0.76 -9.00
C ARG A 181 21.69 -1.76 -9.94
N ARG A 182 21.11 -1.98 -11.13
CA ARG A 182 21.68 -2.86 -12.15
C ARG A 182 23.11 -2.47 -12.52
N ALA A 183 23.33 -1.17 -12.78
CA ALA A 183 24.66 -0.64 -13.13
C ALA A 183 25.66 -0.84 -12.00
N HIS A 184 25.25 -0.56 -10.76
CA HIS A 184 26.08 -0.76 -9.57
C HIS A 184 26.47 -2.23 -9.36
N LYS A 185 25.56 -3.17 -9.65
CA LYS A 185 25.82 -4.62 -9.58
C LYS A 185 26.57 -5.18 -10.80
N GLY A 186 26.85 -4.37 -11.82
CA GLY A 186 27.43 -4.86 -13.08
C GLY A 186 26.53 -5.84 -13.85
N GLN A 187 25.22 -5.84 -13.59
CA GLN A 187 24.27 -6.79 -14.17
C GLN A 187 23.92 -6.43 -15.63
N ARG A 188 23.83 -7.46 -16.48
CA ARG A 188 23.27 -7.30 -17.84
C ARG A 188 21.76 -7.04 -17.74
N PRO A 189 21.15 -6.31 -18.69
CA PRO A 189 19.71 -6.05 -18.69
C PRO A 189 18.85 -7.31 -18.56
N ILE A 190 19.22 -8.40 -19.24
CA ILE A 190 18.48 -9.67 -19.19
C ILE A 190 18.54 -10.35 -17.81
N GLU A 191 19.62 -10.16 -17.05
CA GLU A 191 19.78 -10.73 -15.72
C GLU A 191 18.89 -10.01 -14.71
N ASN A 192 18.90 -8.67 -14.72
CA ASN A 192 18.01 -7.88 -13.88
C ASN A 192 16.53 -8.15 -14.20
N PHE A 193 16.22 -8.35 -15.49
CA PHE A 193 14.88 -8.70 -15.93
C PHE A 193 14.42 -10.06 -15.38
N ARG A 194 15.26 -11.10 -15.48
CA ARG A 194 14.98 -12.43 -14.90
C ARG A 194 14.85 -12.38 -13.39
N GLU A 195 15.66 -11.58 -12.71
CA GLU A 195 15.57 -11.35 -11.26
C GLU A 195 14.19 -10.78 -10.89
N SER A 196 13.74 -9.73 -11.59
CA SER A 196 12.42 -9.12 -11.37
C SER A 196 11.26 -10.07 -11.68
N ALA A 197 11.34 -10.78 -12.80
CA ALA A 197 10.30 -11.73 -13.20
C ALA A 197 10.20 -12.91 -12.21
N SER A 198 11.34 -13.43 -11.74
CA SER A 198 11.40 -14.48 -10.73
C SER A 198 10.78 -14.04 -9.40
N LEU A 199 11.15 -12.85 -8.92
CA LEU A 199 10.58 -12.25 -7.72
C LEU A 199 9.05 -12.13 -7.83
N TYR A 200 8.57 -11.57 -8.93
CA TYR A 200 7.15 -11.31 -9.11
C TYR A 200 6.33 -12.57 -9.37
N GLY A 201 6.93 -13.61 -9.97
CA GLY A 201 6.31 -14.93 -10.06
C GLY A 201 6.06 -15.57 -8.69
N ARG A 202 6.99 -15.41 -7.73
CA ARG A 202 6.77 -15.88 -6.34
C ARG A 202 5.66 -15.09 -5.65
N TYR A 203 5.63 -13.79 -5.87
CA TYR A 203 4.62 -12.88 -5.35
C TYR A 203 3.22 -13.25 -5.88
N ALA A 204 3.11 -13.50 -7.19
CA ALA A 204 1.89 -13.97 -7.83
C ALA A 204 1.36 -15.28 -7.23
N LYS A 205 2.25 -16.21 -6.88
CA LYS A 205 1.86 -17.43 -6.18
C LYS A 205 1.21 -17.14 -4.82
N VAL A 206 1.88 -16.36 -3.97
CA VAL A 206 1.35 -15.99 -2.64
C VAL A 206 -0.01 -15.29 -2.76
N ALA A 207 -0.13 -14.36 -3.71
CA ALA A 207 -1.37 -13.63 -3.94
C ALA A 207 -2.53 -14.53 -4.39
N SER A 208 -2.28 -15.57 -5.19
CA SER A 208 -3.33 -16.47 -5.68
C SER A 208 -3.97 -17.33 -4.58
N GLU A 209 -3.25 -17.50 -3.46
CA GLU A 209 -3.67 -18.31 -2.32
C GLU A 209 -4.43 -17.47 -1.28
N HIS A 210 -4.37 -16.14 -1.33
CA HIS A 210 -4.99 -15.27 -0.33
C HIS A 210 -6.47 -14.98 -0.62
N PRO A 211 -7.42 -15.25 0.29
CA PRO A 211 -8.87 -15.14 0.03
C PRO A 211 -9.36 -13.75 -0.43
N THR A 212 -8.73 -12.67 0.07
CA THR A 212 -9.08 -11.28 -0.28
C THR A 212 -8.30 -10.72 -1.47
N SER A 213 -7.46 -11.53 -2.13
CA SER A 213 -6.82 -11.17 -3.40
C SER A 213 -7.81 -11.15 -4.55
N TRP A 214 -7.63 -10.26 -5.53
CA TRP A 214 -8.38 -10.26 -6.79
C TRP A 214 -8.05 -11.46 -7.69
N HIS A 215 -6.90 -12.10 -7.45
CA HIS A 215 -6.45 -13.28 -8.18
C HIS A 215 -6.71 -14.59 -7.42
N PHE A 216 -7.39 -14.53 -6.28
CA PHE A 216 -7.76 -15.70 -5.50
C PHE A 216 -8.52 -16.73 -6.36
N GLY A 217 -8.03 -17.97 -6.37
CA GLY A 217 -8.63 -19.08 -7.14
C GLY A 217 -8.51 -18.94 -8.66
N ARG A 218 -7.72 -17.98 -9.17
CA ARG A 218 -7.36 -17.88 -10.60
C ARG A 218 -5.97 -18.49 -10.83
N GLY A 219 -5.67 -18.86 -12.08
CA GLY A 219 -4.33 -19.34 -12.44
C GLY A 219 -3.25 -18.30 -12.12
N THR A 220 -2.13 -18.76 -11.57
CA THR A 220 -0.97 -17.92 -11.21
C THR A 220 -0.19 -17.47 -12.44
N GLU A 221 0.06 -16.16 -12.57
CA GLU A 221 1.13 -15.69 -13.44
C GLU A 221 2.47 -16.26 -12.94
N THR A 222 3.26 -16.83 -13.85
CA THR A 222 4.57 -17.42 -13.54
C THR A 222 5.69 -16.43 -13.89
N ALA A 223 6.90 -16.70 -13.38
CA ALA A 223 8.08 -15.93 -13.79
C ALA A 223 8.28 -15.94 -15.32
N GLU A 224 7.93 -17.05 -15.99
CA GLU A 224 8.00 -17.17 -17.45
C GLU A 224 6.97 -16.27 -18.15
N THR A 225 5.72 -16.25 -17.68
CA THR A 225 4.68 -15.38 -18.28
C THR A 225 4.96 -13.90 -18.03
N ILE A 226 5.39 -13.55 -16.81
CA ILE A 226 5.79 -12.16 -16.46
C ILE A 226 7.02 -11.73 -17.26
N GLY A 227 7.93 -12.66 -17.50
CA GLY A 227 9.15 -12.48 -18.28
C GLY A 227 8.96 -12.43 -19.80
N THR A 228 7.76 -12.68 -20.34
CA THR A 228 7.56 -12.76 -21.78
C THR A 228 6.97 -11.47 -22.34
N ILE A 229 7.72 -10.75 -23.18
CA ILE A 229 7.22 -9.55 -23.87
C ILE A 229 6.14 -9.96 -24.87
N SER A 230 4.97 -9.32 -24.80
CA SER A 230 3.85 -9.55 -25.72
C SER A 230 3.03 -8.28 -25.91
N LYS A 231 2.02 -8.32 -26.81
CA LYS A 231 1.03 -7.22 -26.91
C LYS A 231 0.35 -6.92 -25.56
N ARG A 232 0.19 -7.94 -24.70
CA ARG A 232 -0.38 -7.82 -23.35
C ARG A 232 0.67 -7.51 -22.28
N ASN A 233 1.97 -7.55 -22.59
CA ASN A 233 3.08 -7.33 -21.66
C ASN A 233 4.23 -6.59 -22.37
N ARG A 234 4.06 -5.29 -22.66
CA ARG A 234 5.05 -4.50 -23.43
C ARG A 234 5.96 -3.66 -22.54
N MET A 235 7.17 -3.38 -23.01
CA MET A 235 8.13 -2.44 -22.40
C MET A 235 7.56 -1.01 -22.38
N ILE A 236 7.80 -0.25 -21.29
CA ILE A 236 7.21 1.09 -21.09
C ILE A 236 8.27 2.19 -20.98
N CYS A 237 9.28 2.01 -20.12
CA CYS A 237 10.19 3.10 -19.75
C CYS A 237 11.61 2.58 -19.48
N PHE A 238 12.60 3.36 -19.92
CA PHE A 238 14.02 3.19 -19.63
C PHE A 238 14.65 4.57 -19.38
N PRO A 239 15.16 4.89 -18.17
CA PRO A 239 15.65 6.25 -17.95
C PRO A 239 16.97 6.40 -17.17
N PHE A 240 17.46 7.66 -17.17
CA PHE A 240 18.66 8.28 -16.58
C PHE A 240 18.25 9.58 -15.84
N TRP A 241 19.09 10.18 -14.95
CA TRP A 241 19.19 11.61 -14.48
C TRP A 241 19.83 11.70 -13.07
N ASN A 242 19.88 12.88 -12.40
CA ASN A 242 20.84 13.25 -11.35
C ASN A 242 20.34 13.08 -9.87
N ARG A 243 20.92 12.11 -9.15
CA ARG A 243 20.93 11.88 -7.69
C ARG A 243 22.37 11.48 -7.31
N SER A 244 22.74 11.53 -6.02
CA SER A 244 24.05 11.02 -5.57
C SER A 244 24.30 9.58 -6.02
N ASN A 245 23.26 8.74 -6.00
CA ASN A 245 23.16 7.49 -6.76
C ASN A 245 21.68 7.05 -6.94
N PHE A 246 21.48 6.05 -7.79
CA PHE A 246 20.18 5.36 -7.98
C PHE A 246 20.25 3.88 -7.58
N SER A 247 21.36 3.43 -7.01
CA SER A 247 21.56 2.05 -6.62
C SER A 247 21.11 1.73 -5.20
N SER A 248 20.81 2.77 -4.41
CA SER A 248 20.38 2.68 -3.01
C SER A 248 19.29 3.70 -2.70
N SER A 249 18.60 3.54 -1.57
CA SER A 249 17.65 4.53 -1.06
C SER A 249 17.93 4.80 0.42
N ALA A 250 18.48 5.99 0.73
CA ALA A 250 18.78 6.40 2.09
C ALA A 250 17.55 6.42 3.01
N ALA A 251 16.37 6.74 2.46
CA ALA A 251 15.13 6.74 3.21
C ALA A 251 14.68 5.31 3.60
N ILE A 252 14.84 4.34 2.70
CA ILE A 252 14.55 2.92 3.00
C ILE A 252 15.53 2.41 4.03
N ALA A 253 16.83 2.69 3.85
CA ALA A 253 17.89 2.31 4.78
C ALA A 253 17.60 2.85 6.19
N PHE A 254 17.41 4.17 6.31
CA PHE A 254 17.11 4.82 7.58
C PHE A 254 15.84 4.28 8.26
N ALA A 255 14.75 4.10 7.51
CA ALA A 255 13.51 3.58 8.07
C ALA A 255 13.63 2.14 8.59
N LEU A 256 14.39 1.28 7.88
CA LEU A 256 14.66 -0.09 8.31
C LEU A 256 15.58 -0.12 9.54
N ASP A 257 16.65 0.66 9.51
CA ASP A 257 17.62 0.72 10.63
C ASP A 257 16.95 1.25 11.90
N GLU A 258 16.17 2.32 11.79
CA GLU A 258 15.45 2.90 12.94
C GLU A 258 14.38 1.95 13.49
N CYS A 259 13.68 1.21 12.63
CA CYS A 259 12.73 0.18 13.05
C CYS A 259 13.41 -0.97 13.81
N LEU A 260 14.56 -1.45 13.32
CA LEU A 260 15.34 -2.49 14.01
C LEU A 260 15.91 -1.99 15.33
N ASN A 261 16.51 -0.79 15.34
CA ASN A 261 17.07 -0.18 16.53
C ASN A 261 16.01 0.06 17.62
N SER A 262 14.85 0.60 17.26
CA SER A 262 13.76 0.87 18.21
C SER A 262 13.11 -0.39 18.77
N SER A 263 13.10 -1.49 18.00
CA SER A 263 12.59 -2.79 18.47
C SER A 263 13.63 -3.58 19.29
N GLY A 264 14.91 -3.20 19.24
CA GLY A 264 16.00 -3.96 19.85
C GLY A 264 16.28 -5.28 19.13
N LEU A 265 15.80 -5.45 17.90
CA LEU A 265 15.96 -6.65 17.08
C LEU A 265 16.99 -6.41 15.99
N CYS A 266 17.67 -7.47 15.57
CA CYS A 266 18.40 -7.48 14.31
C CYS A 266 17.57 -8.13 13.21
N LYS A 267 17.97 -7.95 11.94
CA LYS A 267 17.28 -8.53 10.79
C LYS A 267 17.18 -10.06 10.85
N GLU A 268 18.13 -10.74 11.50
CA GLU A 268 18.12 -12.19 11.69
C GLU A 268 17.00 -12.64 12.63
N ASP A 269 16.59 -11.77 13.57
CA ASP A 269 15.51 -12.03 14.52
C ASP A 269 14.12 -11.83 13.88
N ILE A 270 14.04 -11.13 12.74
CA ILE A 270 12.76 -10.84 12.09
C ILE A 270 12.20 -12.06 11.38
N ASP A 271 11.08 -12.63 11.82
CA ASP A 271 10.57 -13.91 11.31
C ASP A 271 9.86 -13.79 9.95
N MET A 272 9.23 -12.65 9.70
CA MET A 272 8.41 -12.41 8.52
C MET A 272 8.55 -10.96 8.05
N PHE A 273 8.66 -10.75 6.74
CA PHE A 273 8.69 -9.42 6.14
C PHE A 273 7.53 -9.23 5.15
N ASP A 274 7.01 -8.01 5.07
CA ASP A 274 6.25 -7.53 3.91
C ASP A 274 6.85 -6.25 3.37
N PHE A 275 7.56 -6.35 2.24
CA PHE A 275 8.14 -5.17 1.57
C PHE A 275 7.19 -4.57 0.54
N TYR A 276 7.06 -3.23 0.55
CA TYR A 276 6.34 -2.49 -0.47
C TYR A 276 6.82 -2.86 -1.88
N SER A 277 5.90 -3.14 -2.80
CA SER A 277 6.23 -3.80 -4.07
C SER A 277 5.41 -3.31 -5.27
N CYS A 278 5.12 -2.02 -5.36
CA CYS A 278 4.50 -1.48 -6.58
C CYS A 278 5.45 -1.64 -7.78
N PHE A 279 6.76 -1.54 -7.53
CA PHE A 279 7.82 -1.80 -8.50
C PHE A 279 8.87 -2.74 -7.90
N PRO A 280 9.49 -3.64 -8.70
CA PRO A 280 10.44 -4.64 -8.19
C PRO A 280 11.66 -4.05 -7.49
N VAL A 281 12.03 -2.82 -7.85
CA VAL A 281 13.18 -2.15 -7.26
C VAL A 281 13.04 -1.91 -5.76
N VAL A 282 11.83 -1.67 -5.25
CA VAL A 282 11.63 -1.36 -3.83
C VAL A 282 11.97 -2.54 -2.91
N PRO A 283 11.41 -3.75 -3.10
CA PRO A 283 11.82 -4.90 -2.29
C PRO A 283 13.28 -5.28 -2.56
N LYS A 284 13.80 -5.10 -3.78
CA LYS A 284 15.22 -5.29 -4.09
C LYS A 284 16.15 -4.37 -3.30
N LEU A 285 15.80 -3.10 -3.16
CA LEU A 285 16.57 -2.14 -2.36
C LEU A 285 16.53 -2.48 -0.86
N ALA A 286 15.37 -2.92 -0.35
CA ALA A 286 15.25 -3.39 1.03
C ALA A 286 16.09 -4.67 1.27
N CYS A 287 16.01 -5.64 0.36
CA CYS A 287 16.85 -6.83 0.35
C CYS A 287 18.34 -6.49 0.35
N ASP A 288 18.78 -5.60 -0.54
CA ASP A 288 20.19 -5.22 -0.67
C ASP A 288 20.70 -4.55 0.62
N HIS A 289 19.91 -3.65 1.22
CA HIS A 289 20.24 -2.99 2.49
C HIS A 289 20.34 -3.99 3.64
N LEU A 290 19.38 -4.90 3.75
CA LEU A 290 19.37 -5.94 4.78
C LEU A 290 20.28 -7.12 4.43
N GLY A 291 20.96 -7.16 3.27
CA GLY A 291 21.73 -8.33 2.83
C GLY A 291 20.90 -9.62 2.73
N ILE A 292 19.60 -9.52 2.42
CA ILE A 292 18.71 -10.66 2.21
C ILE A 292 18.75 -11.03 0.71
N PRO A 293 18.99 -12.31 0.34
CA PRO A 293 18.93 -12.72 -1.06
C PRO A 293 17.50 -12.62 -1.58
N CYS A 294 17.27 -11.72 -2.53
CA CYS A 294 15.93 -11.40 -3.01
C CYS A 294 15.33 -12.49 -3.93
N ASP A 295 16.19 -13.32 -4.53
CA ASP A 295 15.85 -14.44 -5.40
C ASP A 295 15.44 -15.70 -4.62
N ASN A 296 16.07 -15.96 -3.48
CA ASN A 296 15.75 -17.10 -2.62
C ASN A 296 15.90 -16.74 -1.14
N PRO A 297 15.02 -15.88 -0.61
CA PRO A 297 15.11 -15.46 0.78
C PRO A 297 14.73 -16.62 1.70
N ARG A 298 15.52 -16.84 2.76
CA ARG A 298 15.24 -17.87 3.78
C ARG A 298 13.92 -17.61 4.51
N LYS A 299 13.58 -16.33 4.71
CA LYS A 299 12.34 -15.88 5.35
C LYS A 299 11.44 -15.18 4.32
N PRO A 300 10.11 -15.28 4.39
CA PRO A 300 9.22 -14.63 3.44
C PRO A 300 9.43 -13.11 3.40
N ILE A 301 9.51 -12.53 2.19
CA ILE A 301 9.63 -11.07 1.96
C ILE A 301 8.33 -10.37 1.50
N THR A 302 7.26 -11.16 1.42
CA THR A 302 5.88 -10.68 1.27
C THR A 302 4.93 -11.65 1.93
N LEU A 303 3.84 -11.11 2.49
CA LEU A 303 2.72 -11.87 3.04
C LEU A 303 1.53 -11.92 2.10
N LEU A 304 1.34 -10.83 1.35
CA LEU A 304 0.22 -10.68 0.42
C LEU A 304 0.57 -11.10 -1.02
N GLY A 305 1.84 -11.32 -1.34
CA GLY A 305 2.24 -11.50 -2.73
C GLY A 305 2.36 -10.18 -3.50
N GLY A 306 2.49 -9.07 -2.78
CA GLY A 306 2.74 -7.73 -3.32
C GLY A 306 1.58 -7.09 -4.09
N LEU A 307 1.60 -5.75 -4.24
CA LEU A 307 0.48 -4.99 -4.82
C LEU A 307 0.10 -5.47 -6.22
N THR A 308 1.13 -5.76 -7.04
CA THR A 308 0.99 -6.13 -8.44
C THR A 308 0.19 -7.40 -8.64
N SER A 309 0.26 -8.36 -7.70
CA SER A 309 -0.41 -9.65 -7.83
C SER A 309 -1.55 -9.85 -6.85
N PHE A 310 -1.51 -9.24 -5.66
CA PHE A 310 -2.64 -9.27 -4.73
C PHE A 310 -3.86 -8.56 -5.34
N GLY A 311 -3.61 -7.47 -6.03
CA GLY A 311 -4.60 -6.71 -6.77
C GLY A 311 -5.42 -5.80 -5.86
N GLY A 312 -5.53 -4.55 -6.30
CA GLY A 312 -6.57 -3.55 -6.03
C GLY A 312 -7.19 -3.20 -7.37
N ALA A 313 -8.08 -2.21 -7.48
CA ALA A 313 -8.88 -2.01 -8.68
C ALA A 313 -8.13 -1.43 -9.92
N GLY A 314 -6.96 -1.97 -10.26
CA GLY A 314 -6.08 -1.52 -11.34
C GLY A 314 -4.59 -1.85 -11.16
N ALA A 315 -4.20 -2.70 -10.21
CA ALA A 315 -2.79 -3.04 -10.04
C ALA A 315 -2.27 -3.99 -11.13
N ASN A 316 -1.32 -3.55 -11.97
CA ASN A 316 -0.24 -4.39 -12.51
C ASN A 316 0.89 -3.53 -13.16
N TYR A 317 2.03 -3.30 -12.50
CA TYR A 317 3.15 -2.52 -13.09
C TYR A 317 4.54 -3.04 -12.63
N SER A 318 5.03 -4.15 -13.19
CA SER A 318 6.44 -4.57 -13.04
C SER A 318 7.20 -4.43 -14.34
N MET A 319 7.87 -3.28 -14.56
CA MET A 319 8.66 -2.92 -15.76
C MET A 319 7.95 -3.01 -17.14
N HIS A 320 6.78 -3.63 -17.21
CA HIS A 320 6.04 -3.95 -18.43
C HIS A 320 4.54 -3.77 -18.15
N VAL A 321 3.81 -3.17 -19.10
CA VAL A 321 2.38 -2.89 -18.96
C VAL A 321 1.62 -3.40 -20.16
N ARG A 322 0.40 -3.82 -19.87
CA ARG A 322 -0.65 -4.19 -20.81
C ARG A 322 -1.17 -2.95 -21.56
N ALA A 323 -1.23 -3.02 -22.90
CA ALA A 323 -1.48 -1.85 -23.76
C ALA A 323 -2.93 -1.41 -23.93
N GLU A 324 -3.88 -2.12 -23.34
CA GLU A 324 -5.31 -1.79 -23.55
C GLU A 324 -5.79 -0.49 -22.90
N PHE A 325 -4.99 0.18 -22.06
CA PHE A 325 -5.44 1.39 -21.36
C PHE A 325 -5.13 2.72 -22.08
N LEU A 326 -4.28 2.73 -23.10
CA LEU A 326 -3.84 3.97 -23.75
C LEU A 326 -4.57 4.30 -25.07
N GLU A 327 -5.29 3.35 -25.67
CA GLU A 327 -5.93 3.57 -26.98
C GLU A 327 -7.42 3.94 -26.92
N SER A 328 -8.11 3.84 -25.78
CA SER A 328 -9.57 3.97 -25.76
C SER A 328 -10.17 5.09 -24.91
N VAL A 329 -9.40 6.02 -24.35
CA VAL A 329 -9.99 7.04 -23.47
C VAL A 329 -9.33 8.42 -23.63
N THR A 330 -9.72 9.13 -24.68
CA THR A 330 -9.48 10.56 -24.84
C THR A 330 -10.41 11.44 -23.99
N ASN A 331 -11.15 10.89 -23.00
CA ASN A 331 -12.06 11.72 -22.19
C ASN A 331 -12.51 11.19 -20.81
N ILE A 332 -11.85 10.23 -20.17
CA ILE A 332 -12.15 9.77 -18.79
C ILE A 332 -10.88 9.22 -18.11
N GLU A 333 -10.32 10.03 -17.22
CA GLU A 333 -9.64 9.71 -15.95
C GLU A 333 -9.21 8.23 -15.75
N ALA A 334 -7.95 7.92 -16.05
CA ALA A 334 -7.30 6.70 -15.57
C ALA A 334 -6.77 6.93 -14.16
N VAL A 335 -7.39 6.32 -13.15
CA VAL A 335 -7.02 6.48 -11.73
C VAL A 335 -6.05 5.36 -11.31
N THR A 336 -5.01 5.70 -10.54
CA THR A 336 -4.04 4.75 -9.99
C THR A 336 -4.41 4.35 -8.57
N ASP A 337 -4.61 3.05 -8.32
CA ASP A 337 -4.92 2.54 -6.99
C ASP A 337 -3.73 2.63 -6.04
N ILE A 338 -3.89 3.44 -4.99
CA ILE A 338 -3.06 3.38 -3.80
C ILE A 338 -3.65 2.29 -2.92
N GLU A 339 -3.35 1.04 -3.27
CA GLU A 339 -3.83 -0.06 -2.46
C GLU A 339 -3.08 -0.13 -1.13
N ILE A 340 -3.90 -0.23 -0.08
CA ILE A 340 -3.62 0.20 1.27
C ILE A 340 -2.81 -0.89 1.98
N ARG A 341 -1.58 -0.55 2.43
CA ARG A 341 -0.70 -1.44 3.23
C ARG A 341 -1.29 -1.91 4.57
N LEU A 342 -2.47 -1.42 4.95
CA LEU A 342 -3.25 -1.93 6.08
C LEU A 342 -3.47 -3.45 5.99
N GLN A 343 -3.68 -3.99 4.78
CA GLN A 343 -3.81 -5.43 4.55
C GLN A 343 -2.57 -6.22 4.98
N ALA A 344 -1.36 -5.65 4.83
CA ALA A 344 -0.12 -6.32 5.20
C ALA A 344 0.01 -6.44 6.72
N VAL A 345 -0.38 -5.38 7.45
CA VAL A 345 -0.44 -5.40 8.92
C VAL A 345 -1.52 -6.37 9.41
N VAL A 346 -2.68 -6.39 8.75
CA VAL A 346 -3.75 -7.34 9.06
C VAL A 346 -3.30 -8.79 8.87
N GLU A 347 -2.70 -9.13 7.72
CA GLU A 347 -2.22 -10.49 7.46
C GLU A 347 -1.04 -10.87 8.36
N MET A 348 -0.12 -9.94 8.65
CA MET A 348 0.95 -10.14 9.62
C MET A 348 0.37 -10.50 10.98
N THR A 349 -0.58 -9.70 11.47
CA THR A 349 -1.25 -9.92 12.76
C THR A 349 -1.96 -11.27 12.79
N ARG A 350 -2.67 -11.62 11.71
CA ARG A 350 -3.37 -12.90 11.56
C ARG A 350 -2.43 -14.09 11.65
N ARG A 351 -1.28 -14.03 10.96
CA ARG A 351 -0.27 -15.09 10.97
C ARG A 351 0.43 -15.21 12.32
N LEU A 352 0.84 -14.09 12.93
CA LEU A 352 1.45 -14.09 14.26
C LEU A 352 0.52 -14.71 15.31
N ARG A 353 -0.77 -14.36 15.32
CA ARG A 353 -1.77 -14.98 16.22
C ARG A 353 -1.89 -16.50 16.01
N LYS A 354 -1.81 -16.98 14.78
CA LYS A 354 -1.84 -18.44 14.48
C LYS A 354 -0.57 -19.16 14.92
N LEU A 355 0.59 -18.51 14.78
CA LEU A 355 1.91 -19.10 15.04
C LEU A 355 2.37 -18.94 16.50
N GLN A 356 1.70 -18.11 17.31
CA GLN A 356 1.98 -17.92 18.74
C GLN A 356 2.03 -19.25 19.52
N ASN A 357 1.21 -20.23 19.13
CA ASN A 357 1.17 -21.54 19.80
C ASN A 357 2.26 -22.52 19.33
N CYS A 358 2.97 -22.21 18.24
CA CYS A 358 3.98 -23.10 17.64
C CYS A 358 5.42 -22.62 17.87
N HIS A 359 5.64 -21.44 18.47
CA HIS A 359 6.96 -20.78 18.60
C HIS A 359 7.74 -20.62 17.29
N GLU A 360 7.07 -20.73 16.12
CA GLU A 360 7.70 -20.67 14.81
C GLU A 360 7.93 -19.23 14.31
N ALA A 361 7.08 -18.29 14.73
CA ALA A 361 7.23 -16.87 14.46
C ALA A 361 6.65 -16.04 15.61
N SER A 362 7.39 -15.00 16.00
CA SER A 362 7.05 -14.13 17.13
C SER A 362 6.92 -12.66 16.75
N ASN A 363 7.45 -12.26 15.60
CA ASN A 363 7.50 -10.86 15.18
C ASN A 363 7.46 -10.75 13.63
N GLY A 364 7.33 -9.52 13.14
CA GLY A 364 7.47 -9.25 11.71
C GLY A 364 7.63 -7.78 11.40
N LEU A 365 8.12 -7.49 10.19
CA LEU A 365 8.42 -6.15 9.71
C LEU A 365 7.64 -5.82 8.44
N VAL A 366 6.94 -4.69 8.43
CA VAL A 366 6.24 -4.17 7.26
C VAL A 366 6.92 -2.88 6.80
N LEU A 367 7.43 -2.88 5.57
CA LEU A 367 7.96 -1.68 4.92
C LEU A 367 6.90 -1.11 3.99
N ALA A 368 6.44 0.10 4.27
CA ALA A 368 5.57 0.87 3.39
C ALA A 368 6.36 1.98 2.68
N ASN A 369 5.92 2.38 1.47
CA ASN A 369 6.60 3.40 0.68
C ASN A 369 5.59 4.38 0.11
N GLY A 370 5.78 5.66 0.37
CA GLY A 370 4.86 6.73 -0.04
C GLY A 370 4.91 7.08 -1.53
N GLY A 371 6.00 6.72 -2.24
CA GLY A 371 6.17 7.00 -3.66
C GLY A 371 6.31 8.50 -3.98
N GLY A 372 7.55 9.00 -4.02
CA GLY A 372 7.89 10.26 -4.71
C GLY A 372 7.68 11.56 -3.92
N THR A 373 8.73 11.99 -3.24
CA THR A 373 9.14 13.39 -2.99
C THR A 373 8.12 14.38 -2.40
N ASN A 374 7.90 14.29 -1.08
CA ASN A 374 7.57 15.46 -0.26
C ASN A 374 8.77 16.42 -0.18
N TYR A 375 9.17 17.06 -1.29
CA TYR A 375 10.17 18.15 -1.25
C TYR A 375 9.57 19.47 -0.74
N GLY A 376 8.28 19.50 -0.35
CA GLY A 376 7.61 20.72 0.06
C GLY A 376 7.64 21.06 1.56
N LYS A 377 8.02 20.15 2.47
CA LYS A 377 7.86 20.39 3.92
C LYS A 377 8.93 19.84 4.86
N CYS A 378 9.89 19.05 4.37
CA CYS A 378 11.04 18.63 5.20
C CYS A 378 12.20 19.62 5.01
N ASN A 379 12.23 20.67 5.84
CA ASN A 379 13.50 21.35 6.17
C ASN A 379 14.35 20.39 7.01
N MET A 380 14.92 19.35 6.38
CA MET A 380 16.06 18.66 6.98
C MET A 380 17.32 19.44 6.60
N PRO A 381 18.13 19.90 7.58
CA PRO A 381 19.38 20.56 7.28
C PRO A 381 20.27 19.56 6.53
N LEU A 382 20.72 19.96 5.34
CA LEU A 382 21.78 19.28 4.61
C LEU A 382 23.03 19.29 5.51
N TYR A 383 23.28 18.20 6.22
CA TYR A 383 24.58 17.96 6.82
C TYR A 383 25.56 17.71 5.68
N THR A 384 26.32 18.77 5.37
CA THR A 384 27.51 18.72 4.53
C THR A 384 28.70 18.49 5.44
N SER A 385 29.49 17.47 5.14
CA SER A 385 30.91 17.41 5.46
C SER A 385 31.64 16.88 4.23
#